data_AF-A0A1Z9TJ30-F1
#
_entry.id   AF-A0A1Z9TJ30-F1
#
_cell.length_a   1.000
_cell.length_b   1.000
_cell.length_c   1.000
_cell.angle_alpha   90.00
_cell.angle_beta   90.00
_cell.angle_gamma   90.00
#
_symmetry.space_group_name_H-M   'P 1'
#
loop_
_entity.id
_entity.type
_entity.pdbx_description
1 polymer ?
#
loop_
_entity_poly.entity_id
_entity_poly.type
_entity_poly.pdbx_seq_one_letter_code
_entity_poly.pdbx_strand_id
1 'polypeptide(L)' 'MSDNLHYAKNIKLPGRIDEKYSVIFEISPPINDELGMHYDWIKAVDEQLVDANTFKFKNLDFEKIAQSKRR' A
#
# COMPACT_ATOMS: atom_id res chain seq x y z
N MET A 1 12.88 -4.71 -16.82
CA MET A 1 11.44 -4.39 -16.73
C MET A 1 11.29 -3.47 -15.54
N SER A 2 10.81 -2.25 -15.75
CA SER A 2 10.40 -1.40 -14.64
C SER A 2 8.99 -1.85 -14.26
N ASP A 3 8.78 -2.21 -12.99
CA ASP A 3 7.42 -2.35 -12.49
C ASP A 3 6.74 -0.98 -12.56
N ASN A 4 5.44 -0.98 -12.86
CA ASN A 4 4.59 0.22 -13.05
C ASN A 4 4.50 1.09 -11.78
N LEU A 5 3.62 2.09 -11.78
CA LEU A 5 3.37 2.96 -10.62
C LEU A 5 3.01 2.13 -9.38
N HIS A 6 3.70 2.39 -8.28
CA HIS A 6 3.49 1.72 -7.00
C HIS A 6 3.76 2.67 -5.84
N TYR A 7 3.07 2.45 -4.72
CA TYR A 7 3.36 3.09 -3.45
C TYR A 7 4.30 2.21 -2.64
N ALA A 8 5.40 2.78 -2.17
CA ALA A 8 6.36 2.08 -1.32
C ALA A 8 6.99 3.04 -0.31
N LYS A 9 7.44 2.48 0.81
CA LYS A 9 8.16 3.20 1.84
C LYS A 9 9.31 2.34 2.35
N ASN A 10 10.50 2.93 2.43
CA ASN A 10 11.62 2.30 3.13
C ASN A 10 11.31 2.28 4.63
N ILE A 11 11.35 1.10 5.24
CA ILE A 11 11.09 0.91 6.66
C ILE A 11 12.20 0.09 7.32
N LYS A 12 12.39 0.28 8.62
CA LYS A 12 13.09 -0.67 9.47
C LYS A 12 12.05 -1.54 10.16
N LEU A 13 12.32 -2.84 10.31
CA LEU A 13 11.47 -3.68 11.14
C LEU A 13 11.42 -3.09 12.57
N PRO A 14 10.24 -2.91 13.16
CA PRO A 14 10.11 -2.29 14.47
C PRO A 14 10.50 -3.23 15.62
N GLY A 15 10.59 -4.54 15.35
CA GLY A 15 10.96 -5.58 16.32
C GLY A 15 12.17 -6.39 15.87
N ARG A 16 12.27 -7.62 16.35
CA ARG A 16 13.39 -8.51 16.00
C ARG A 16 13.23 -9.08 14.58
N ILE A 17 14.34 -9.48 13.97
CA ILE A 17 14.35 -9.96 12.59
C ILE A 17 13.61 -11.30 12.41
N ASP A 18 13.54 -12.11 13.46
CA ASP A 18 12.92 -13.44 13.53
C ASP A 18 11.47 -13.40 14.07
N GLU A 19 10.93 -12.21 14.30
CA GLU A 19 9.53 -12.06 14.74
C GLU A 19 8.55 -12.18 13.57
N LYS A 20 7.34 -12.61 13.90
CA LYS A 20 6.21 -12.59 12.96
C LYS A 20 5.48 -11.26 13.05
N TYR A 21 5.22 -10.67 11.89
CA TYR A 21 4.61 -9.36 11.78
C TYR A 21 3.17 -9.46 11.26
N SER A 22 2.33 -8.52 11.72
CA SER A 22 1.08 -8.19 11.04
C SER A 22 1.31 -6.89 10.27
N VAL A 23 1.09 -6.93 8.96
CA VAL A 23 1.16 -5.75 8.10
C VAL A 23 -0.25 -5.36 7.71
N ILE A 24 -0.55 -4.08 7.90
CA ILE A 24 -1.84 -3.49 7.58
C ILE A 24 -1.58 -2.39 6.55
N PHE A 25 -2.22 -2.50 5.40
CA PHE A 25 -2.30 -1.42 4.42
C PHE A 25 -3.66 -0.76 4.57
N GLU A 26 -3.65 0.54 4.82
CA GLU A 26 -4.84 1.38 4.85
C GLU A 26 -4.80 2.28 3.61
N ILE A 27 -5.76 2.10 2.73
CA ILE A 27 -5.98 2.95 1.56
C ILE A 27 -7.08 3.92 1.92
N SER A 28 -6.80 5.21 1.76
CA SER A 28 -7.78 6.28 1.93
C SER A 28 -8.08 6.92 0.57
N PRO A 29 -9.30 7.41 0.34
CA PRO A 29 -9.59 8.25 -0.80
C PRO A 29 -8.69 9.51 -0.79
N PRO A 30 -8.50 10.16 -1.95
CA PRO A 30 -7.87 11.48 -2.01
C PRO A 30 -8.58 12.45 -1.06
N ILE A 31 -7.83 13.40 -0.51
CA ILE A 31 -8.41 14.48 0.29
C ILE A 31 -9.35 15.29 -0.63
N ASN A 32 -10.54 15.63 -0.11
CA ASN A 32 -11.49 16.45 -0.83
C ASN A 32 -10.82 17.72 -1.36
N ASP A 33 -11.12 18.08 -2.60
CA ASP A 33 -10.59 19.25 -3.32
C ASP A 33 -9.10 19.21 -3.71
N GLU A 34 -8.33 18.17 -3.36
CA GLU A 34 -6.94 17.98 -3.86
C GLU A 34 -6.90 17.23 -5.20
N LEU A 35 -7.90 16.38 -5.46
CA LEU A 35 -8.00 15.59 -6.68
C LEU A 35 -9.46 15.41 -7.07
N GLY A 36 -9.79 15.72 -8.33
CA GLY A 36 -11.13 15.58 -8.90
C GLY A 36 -11.16 14.65 -10.11
N MET A 37 -12.31 14.06 -10.37
CA MET A 37 -12.61 13.36 -11.61
C MET A 37 -13.48 14.22 -12.53
N HIS A 38 -13.27 14.10 -13.83
CA HIS A 38 -14.19 14.69 -14.81
C HIS A 38 -15.62 14.17 -14.58
N TYR A 39 -16.60 15.06 -14.68
CA TYR A 39 -18.00 14.75 -14.37
C TYR A 39 -18.57 13.59 -15.21
N ASP A 40 -18.18 13.56 -16.48
CA ASP A 40 -18.52 12.53 -17.43
C ASP A 40 -17.93 11.15 -17.06
N TRP A 41 -16.75 11.11 -16.43
CA TRP A 41 -16.18 9.87 -15.88
C TRP A 41 -16.90 9.42 -14.62
N ILE A 42 -17.30 10.36 -13.76
CA ILE A 42 -18.11 10.07 -12.56
C ILE A 42 -19.40 9.32 -12.95
N LYS A 43 -20.01 9.68 -14.08
CA LYS A 43 -21.25 9.04 -14.55
C LYS A 43 -21.02 7.73 -15.30
N ALA A 44 -19.88 7.56 -15.95
CA ALA A 44 -19.63 6.41 -16.82
C ALA A 44 -18.85 5.26 -16.15
N VAL A 45 -18.05 5.57 -15.12
CA VAL A 45 -17.11 4.63 -14.51
C VAL A 45 -17.45 4.39 -13.05
N ASP A 46 -17.26 5.39 -12.19
CA ASP A 46 -17.55 5.30 -10.76
C ASP A 46 -17.64 6.71 -10.14
N GLU A 47 -18.41 6.85 -9.07
CA GLU A 47 -18.57 8.11 -8.33
C GLU A 47 -17.32 8.48 -7.52
N GLN A 48 -16.50 7.48 -7.15
CA GLN A 48 -15.29 7.66 -6.36
C GLN A 48 -14.06 7.15 -7.09
N LEU A 49 -12.92 7.83 -6.89
CA LEU A 49 -11.66 7.45 -7.53
C LEU A 49 -11.01 6.22 -6.86
N VAL A 50 -11.15 6.12 -5.53
CA VAL A 50 -10.82 4.91 -4.78
C VAL A 50 -11.60 4.89 -3.47
N ASP A 51 -12.12 3.73 -3.08
CA ASP A 51 -12.77 3.54 -1.79
C ASP A 51 -11.73 3.34 -0.67
N ALA A 52 -12.10 3.76 0.53
CA ALA A 52 -11.33 3.43 1.73
C ALA A 52 -11.30 1.91 1.94
N ASN A 53 -10.12 1.33 2.06
CA ASN A 53 -9.94 -0.12 2.18
C ASN A 53 -8.80 -0.49 3.12
N THR A 54 -8.94 -1.63 3.78
CA THR A 54 -7.91 -2.17 4.68
C THR A 54 -7.54 -3.59 4.30
N PHE A 55 -6.25 -3.82 4.03
CA PHE A 55 -5.70 -5.14 3.78
C PHE A 55 -4.81 -5.56 4.95
N LYS A 56 -5.12 -6.71 5.55
CA LYS A 56 -4.38 -7.22 6.71
C LYS A 56 -3.74 -8.56 6.41
N PHE A 57 -2.41 -8.58 6.47
CA PHE A 57 -1.60 -9.78 6.34
C PHE A 57 -1.04 -10.12 7.71
N LYS A 58 -1.32 -11.31 8.21
CA LYS A 58 -0.89 -11.77 9.53
C LYS A 58 0.21 -12.82 9.40
N ASN A 59 0.99 -12.98 10.47
CA ASN A 59 2.01 -14.02 10.58
C ASN A 59 3.07 -13.99 9.47
N LEU A 60 3.40 -12.79 8.98
CA LEU A 60 4.44 -12.60 7.96
C LEU A 60 5.82 -12.74 8.58
N ASP A 61 6.69 -13.48 7.92
CA ASP A 61 8.09 -13.66 8.28
C ASP A 61 8.97 -12.86 7.30
N PHE A 62 9.75 -11.92 7.84
CA PHE A 62 10.64 -11.07 7.07
C PHE A 62 12.12 -11.44 7.23
N GLU A 63 12.45 -12.49 7.97
CA GLU A 63 13.84 -12.81 8.36
C GLU A 63 14.73 -12.95 7.13
N LYS A 64 14.30 -13.77 6.17
CA LYS A 64 15.03 -14.02 4.92
C LYS A 64 15.27 -12.74 4.11
N ILE A 65 14.28 -11.84 4.07
CA ILE A 65 14.37 -10.59 3.29
C ILE A 65 15.30 -9.60 3.99
N ALA A 66 15.18 -9.47 5.32
CA ALA A 66 15.98 -8.56 6.11
C ALA A 66 17.46 -8.96 6.19
N GLN A 67 17.77 -10.26 6.10
CA GLN A 67 19.16 -10.76 5.99
C GLN A 67 19.73 -10.68 4.58
N SER A 68 18.89 -10.42 3.56
CA SER A 68 19.32 -10.37 2.17
C SER A 68 20.27 -9.18 1.95
N LYS A 69 21.42 -9.46 1.33
CA LYS A 69 22.35 -8.41 0.89
C LYS A 69 21.95 -7.95 -0.50
N ARG A 70 21.99 -6.63 -0.72
CA ARG A 70 21.83 -6.05 -2.05
C ARG A 70 22.95 -6.58 -2.94
N ARG A 71 22.59 -7.19 -4.06
CA ARG A 71 23.52 -7.63 -5.11
C ARG A 71 24.12 -6.43 -5.83
#